data_AF-A0A455C4T1-F1
#
_entry.id   AF-A0A455C4T1-F1
#
_cell.length_a   1.000
_cell.length_b   1.000
_cell.length_c   1.000
_cell.angle_alpha   90.00
_cell.angle_beta   90.00
_cell.angle_gamma   90.00
#
_symmetry.space_group_name_H-M   'P 1'
#
loop_
_entity.id
_entity.type
_entity.pdbx_description
1 polymer ?
#
loop_
_entity_poly.entity_id
_entity_poly.type
_entity_poly.pdbx_seq_one_letter_code
_entity_poly.pdbx_strand_id
1 'polypeptide(L)'
;MFPFMLFSTLFSSTFTEPGEKRWVCNSSDTSVWYSYCDNLKFPISVNAEPCITLKGGRGKLYLYYIPRRDIKSLYFNIYVSFKSVNFPVRKEVICRGSDDDYSFCRALKGGLPTASCGKCDNRLGTGSSSLAN
;
A
#
# COMPACT_ATOMS: atom_id res chain seq x y z
N MET A 1 -26.46 -57.83 7.00
CA MET A 1 -25.76 -57.04 8.03
C MET A 1 -24.55 -56.41 7.37
N PHE A 2 -24.60 -55.11 7.07
CA PHE A 2 -23.47 -54.36 6.50
C PHE A 2 -23.38 -53.06 7.29
N PRO A 3 -22.35 -52.85 8.13
CA PRO A 3 -22.20 -51.58 8.80
C PRO A 3 -21.56 -50.61 7.80
N PHE A 4 -22.36 -49.67 7.30
CA PHE A 4 -21.86 -48.52 6.57
C PHE A 4 -20.98 -47.71 7.52
N MET A 5 -19.69 -47.66 7.20
CA MET A 5 -18.68 -46.82 7.83
C MET A 5 -19.10 -45.35 7.71
N LEU A 6 -19.57 -44.75 8.80
CA LEU A 6 -19.78 -43.30 8.89
C LEU A 6 -18.42 -42.64 9.14
N PHE A 7 -17.66 -42.41 8.07
CA PHE A 7 -16.48 -41.52 8.09
C PHE A 7 -16.88 -40.17 7.48
N SER A 8 -17.38 -39.28 8.31
CA SER A 8 -17.62 -37.85 8.04
C SER A 8 -17.74 -37.23 9.43
N THR A 9 -16.92 -36.29 9.89
CA THR A 9 -16.54 -35.03 9.27
C THR A 9 -15.30 -34.48 10.00
N LEU A 10 -14.12 -34.54 9.39
CA LEU A 10 -12.98 -33.71 9.79
C LEU A 10 -12.52 -32.90 8.58
N PHE A 11 -13.45 -32.19 7.96
CA PHE A 11 -13.06 -31.04 7.15
C PHE A 11 -12.75 -29.91 8.13
N SER A 12 -11.50 -29.87 8.58
CA SER A 12 -10.94 -28.66 9.18
C SER A 12 -11.11 -27.56 8.14
N SER A 13 -12.07 -26.67 8.36
CA SER A 13 -12.15 -25.41 7.68
C SER A 13 -10.84 -24.68 7.95
N THR A 14 -9.89 -24.80 7.02
CA THR A 14 -8.75 -23.89 6.92
C THR A 14 -9.31 -22.56 6.43
N PHE A 15 -10.10 -21.92 7.30
CA PHE A 15 -10.50 -20.55 7.14
C PHE A 15 -9.22 -19.75 7.31
N THR A 16 -8.55 -19.44 6.21
CA THR A 16 -7.50 -18.41 6.18
C THR A 16 -8.11 -17.19 6.86
N GLU A 17 -7.62 -16.88 8.05
CA GLU A 17 -8.15 -15.80 8.86
C GLU A 17 -8.09 -14.50 8.03
N PRO A 18 -9.24 -13.87 7.73
CA PRO A 18 -9.27 -12.73 6.84
C PRO A 18 -8.36 -11.65 7.42
N GLY A 19 -7.32 -11.29 6.66
CA GLY A 19 -6.34 -10.30 7.09
C GLY A 19 -7.02 -9.01 7.54
N GLU A 20 -6.60 -8.47 8.68
CA GLU A 20 -7.15 -7.26 9.27
C GLU A 20 -7.13 -6.10 8.24
N LYS A 21 -8.33 -5.66 7.86
CA LYS A 21 -8.50 -4.53 6.93
C LYS A 21 -8.23 -3.23 7.67
N ARG A 22 -7.33 -2.41 7.12
CA ARG A 22 -6.98 -1.10 7.66
C ARG A 22 -7.61 -0.01 6.81
N TRP A 23 -8.40 0.82 7.47
CA TRP A 23 -9.07 1.95 6.86
C TRP A 23 -8.07 3.08 6.60
N VAL A 24 -8.16 3.73 5.43
CA VAL A 24 -7.38 4.93 5.11
C VAL A 24 -8.27 6.16 5.22
N CYS A 25 -9.28 6.28 4.37
CA CYS A 25 -10.18 7.42 4.34
C CYS A 25 -11.46 7.14 3.52
N ASN A 26 -12.49 7.96 3.73
CA ASN A 26 -13.68 8.03 2.86
C ASN A 26 -13.71 9.35 2.10
N SER A 27 -14.21 9.32 0.88
CA SER A 27 -14.62 10.49 0.13
C SER A 27 -16.10 10.36 -0.28
N SER A 28 -16.62 11.30 -1.07
CA SER A 28 -17.97 11.22 -1.61
C SER A 28 -18.16 10.08 -2.61
N ASP A 29 -17.13 9.69 -3.35
CA ASP A 29 -17.19 8.74 -4.47
C ASP A 29 -16.34 7.47 -4.28
N THR A 30 -15.54 7.39 -3.22
CA THR A 30 -14.59 6.30 -2.98
C THR A 30 -14.41 6.01 -1.50
N SER A 31 -14.22 4.73 -1.18
CA SER A 31 -13.73 4.27 0.11
C SER A 31 -12.38 3.56 -0.10
N VAL A 32 -11.37 3.94 0.68
CA VAL A 32 -10.00 3.43 0.52
C VAL A 32 -9.58 2.68 1.78
N TRP A 33 -9.18 1.42 1.60
CA TRP A 33 -8.64 0.56 2.65
C TRP A 33 -7.52 -0.32 2.09
N TYR A 34 -6.69 -0.88 2.95
CA TYR A 34 -5.65 -1.83 2.57
C TYR A 34 -5.55 -2.99 3.57
N SER A 35 -4.95 -4.08 3.13
CA SER A 35 -4.56 -5.21 3.95
C SER A 35 -3.17 -5.69 3.51
N TYR A 36 -2.46 -6.40 4.37
CA TYR A 36 -1.18 -6.99 4.00
C TYR A 36 -1.39 -8.20 3.09
N CYS A 37 -0.66 -8.26 1.99
CA CYS A 37 -0.58 -9.44 1.13
C CYS A 37 0.47 -10.43 1.65
N ASP A 38 1.51 -9.94 2.32
CA ASP A 38 2.61 -10.75 2.82
C ASP A 38 2.36 -11.24 4.24
N ASN A 39 2.98 -12.38 4.58
CA ASN A 39 2.97 -12.92 5.94
C ASN A 39 3.72 -12.04 6.96
N LEU A 40 4.56 -11.11 6.48
CA LEU A 40 5.32 -10.17 7.29
C LEU A 40 4.51 -8.90 7.55
N LYS A 41 3.79 -8.88 8.68
CA LYS A 41 2.98 -7.73 9.10
C LYS A 41 3.84 -6.66 9.80
N PHE A 42 4.44 -5.75 9.02
CA PHE A 42 5.13 -4.58 9.59
C PHE A 42 4.16 -3.41 9.77
N PRO A 43 4.20 -2.67 10.89
CA PRO A 43 3.32 -1.52 11.09
C PRO A 43 3.65 -0.43 10.07
N ILE A 44 2.79 -0.32 9.06
CA ILE A 44 2.73 0.78 8.10
C ILE A 44 1.41 1.49 8.40
N SER A 45 1.44 2.81 8.44
CA SER A 45 0.23 3.63 8.46
C SER A 45 0.23 4.54 7.25
N VAL A 46 -0.91 4.58 6.57
CA VAL A 46 -1.12 5.37 5.35
C VAL A 46 -2.35 6.23 5.60
N ASN A 47 -2.22 7.54 5.44
CA ASN A 47 -3.33 8.48 5.49
C ASN A 47 -3.26 9.46 4.30
N ALA A 48 -4.41 9.91 3.80
CA ALA A 48 -4.50 10.82 2.67
C ALA A 48 -5.46 11.97 2.97
N GLU A 49 -4.99 13.20 2.80
CA GLU A 49 -5.77 14.41 3.06
C GLU A 49 -5.65 15.43 1.90
N PRO A 50 -6.76 15.82 1.25
CA PRO A 50 -8.09 15.21 1.33
C PRO A 50 -8.10 13.76 0.83
N CYS A 51 -9.16 13.01 1.15
CA CYS A 51 -9.29 11.64 0.66
C CYS A 51 -9.33 11.57 -0.87
N ILE A 52 -8.77 10.50 -1.42
CA ILE A 52 -8.60 10.29 -2.86
C ILE A 52 -9.97 10.14 -3.53
N THR A 53 -10.28 10.97 -4.53
CA THR A 53 -11.51 10.87 -5.35
C THR A 53 -11.22 10.21 -6.71
N LEU A 54 -12.23 9.58 -7.33
CA LEU A 54 -12.09 8.96 -8.67
C LEU A 54 -11.94 10.00 -9.78
N LYS A 55 -12.52 11.18 -9.60
CA LYS A 55 -12.43 12.30 -10.55
C LYS A 55 -11.04 12.95 -10.58
N GLY A 56 -10.14 12.52 -9.70
CA GLY A 56 -8.84 13.13 -9.51
C GLY A 56 -8.91 14.30 -8.52
N GLY A 57 -7.79 14.51 -7.84
CA GLY A 57 -7.65 15.53 -6.81
C GLY A 57 -6.19 15.78 -6.51
N ARG A 58 -5.94 16.77 -5.66
CA ARG A 58 -4.60 17.07 -5.12
C ARG A 58 -4.67 17.03 -3.61
N GLY A 59 -3.64 16.46 -3.00
CA GLY A 59 -3.57 16.31 -1.55
C GLY A 59 -2.18 15.93 -1.07
N LYS A 60 -2.13 15.65 0.22
CA LYS A 60 -0.96 15.14 0.92
C LYS A 60 -1.19 13.67 1.27
N LEU A 61 -0.17 12.86 1.02
CA LEU A 61 -0.13 11.47 1.47
C LEU A 61 0.86 11.38 2.63
N TYR A 62 0.37 10.94 3.78
CA TYR A 62 1.18 10.72 4.97
C TYR A 62 1.49 9.23 5.06
N LEU A 63 2.77 8.90 5.07
CA LEU A 63 3.27 7.54 5.20
C LEU A 63 4.14 7.45 6.44
N TYR A 64 3.70 6.66 7.40
CA TYR A 64 4.49 6.31 8.57
C TYR A 64 4.93 4.85 8.45
N TYR A 65 6.25 4.64 8.41
CA TYR A 65 6.84 3.33 8.22
C TYR A 65 8.21 3.26 8.89
N ILE A 66 8.59 2.09 9.39
CA ILE A 66 9.94 1.82 9.90
C ILE A 66 10.64 0.86 8.94
N PRO A 67 11.60 1.32 8.12
CA PRO A 67 12.28 0.52 7.13
C PRO A 67 13.16 -0.55 7.77
N ARG A 68 12.99 -1.80 7.31
CA ARG A 68 13.83 -2.94 7.70
C ARG A 68 15.11 -3.07 6.88
N ARG A 69 15.21 -2.32 5.79
CA ARG A 69 16.35 -2.23 4.86
C ARG A 69 16.50 -0.78 4.41
N ASP A 70 17.67 -0.43 3.92
CA ASP A 70 17.90 0.91 3.38
C ASP A 70 16.98 1.18 2.19
N ILE A 71 16.33 2.34 2.18
CA ILE A 71 15.33 2.71 1.15
C ILE A 71 15.89 3.61 0.04
N LYS A 72 17.22 3.72 -0.06
CA LYS A 72 17.93 4.50 -1.08
C LYS A 72 17.57 4.16 -2.53
N SER A 73 17.12 2.93 -2.77
CA SER A 73 16.75 2.43 -4.10
C SER A 73 15.35 1.79 -4.06
N LEU A 74 14.40 2.48 -3.41
CA LEU A 74 13.02 2.04 -3.27
C LEU A 74 12.26 2.09 -4.60
N TYR A 75 11.59 1.00 -4.93
CA TYR A 75 10.65 0.91 -6.05
C TYR A 75 9.44 0.06 -5.66
N PHE A 76 8.31 0.33 -6.31
CA PHE A 76 7.07 -0.44 -6.15
C PHE A 76 6.72 -1.14 -7.45
N ASN A 77 6.32 -2.41 -7.34
CA ASN A 77 5.62 -3.12 -8.41
C ASN A 77 4.13 -2.99 -8.13
N ILE A 78 3.42 -2.28 -9.01
CA ILE A 78 2.01 -1.97 -8.85
C ILE A 78 1.20 -2.93 -9.72
N TYR A 79 0.35 -3.72 -9.05
CA TYR A 79 -0.62 -4.63 -9.66
C TYR A 79 -2.00 -4.00 -9.55
N VAL A 80 -2.60 -3.65 -10.67
CA VAL A 80 -3.92 -3.00 -10.71
C VAL A 80 -4.92 -3.92 -11.38
N SER A 81 -6.09 -4.05 -10.77
CA SER A 81 -7.24 -4.77 -11.35
C SER A 81 -8.48 -3.89 -11.30
N PHE A 82 -9.25 -3.84 -12.39
CA PHE A 82 -10.56 -3.17 -12.42
C PHE A 82 -11.62 -4.13 -12.92
N LYS A 83 -12.68 -4.34 -12.14
CA LYS A 83 -13.76 -5.30 -12.45
C LYS A 83 -13.22 -6.67 -12.90
N SER A 84 -12.26 -7.20 -12.16
CA SER A 84 -11.57 -8.49 -12.42
C SER A 84 -10.72 -8.56 -13.69
N VAL A 85 -10.50 -7.43 -14.37
CA VAL A 85 -9.52 -7.33 -15.47
C VAL A 85 -8.19 -6.85 -14.90
N ASN A 86 -7.13 -7.64 -15.12
CA ASN A 86 -5.77 -7.32 -14.67
C ASN A 86 -5.05 -6.47 -15.71
N PHE A 87 -4.39 -5.40 -15.25
CA PHE A 87 -3.55 -4.56 -16.10
C PHE A 87 -2.08 -5.02 -16.03
N PRO A 88 -1.26 -4.69 -17.04
CA PRO A 88 0.18 -4.94 -17.01
C PRO A 88 0.84 -4.34 -15.78
N VAL A 89 1.77 -5.08 -15.19
CA VAL A 89 2.52 -4.66 -14.00
C VAL A 89 3.31 -3.39 -14.32
N ARG A 90 3.21 -2.38 -13.44
CA ARG A 90 3.97 -1.14 -13.55
C ARG A 90 5.02 -1.09 -12.45
N LYS A 91 6.25 -0.75 -12.83
CA LYS A 91 7.35 -0.51 -11.90
C LYS A 91 7.50 0.99 -11.70
N GLU A 92 7.21 1.47 -10.50
CA GLU A 92 7.39 2.86 -10.11
C GLU A 92 8.63 3.00 -9.23
N VAL A 93 9.61 3.79 -9.65
CA VAL A 93 10.85 4.02 -8.89
C VAL A 93 10.68 5.29 -8.08
N ILE A 94 10.73 5.17 -6.75
CA ILE A 94 10.50 6.28 -5.82
C ILE A 94 11.81 6.93 -5.38
N CYS A 95 12.87 6.13 -5.19
CA CYS A 95 14.21 6.60 -4.85
C CYS A 95 15.22 6.05 -5.87
N ARG A 96 15.96 6.95 -6.51
CA ARG A 96 17.06 6.74 -7.45
C ARG A 96 18.42 7.02 -6.80
N GLY A 97 18.46 7.23 -5.49
CA GLY A 97 19.65 7.53 -4.71
C GLY A 97 19.31 8.19 -3.38
N SER A 98 20.35 8.64 -2.66
CA SER A 98 20.20 9.41 -1.41
C SER A 98 19.83 10.87 -1.63
N ASP A 99 20.13 11.45 -2.80
CA ASP A 99 19.86 12.85 -3.12
C ASP A 99 18.67 13.01 -4.06
N ASP A 100 17.64 12.19 -3.84
CA ASP A 100 16.41 12.24 -4.64
C ASP A 100 15.39 13.25 -4.08
N ASP A 101 14.30 13.44 -4.82
CA ASP A 101 13.24 14.43 -4.56
C ASP A 101 12.59 14.28 -3.16
N TYR A 102 12.62 13.07 -2.60
CA TYR A 102 12.04 12.77 -1.30
C TYR A 102 13.08 12.62 -0.20
N SER A 103 12.91 13.38 0.89
CA SER A 103 13.80 13.35 2.06
C SER A 103 13.92 11.95 2.70
N PHE A 104 12.86 11.13 2.61
CA PHE A 104 12.88 9.77 3.15
C PHE A 104 13.83 8.83 2.39
N CYS A 105 14.24 9.14 1.17
CA CYS A 105 15.20 8.31 0.42
C CYS A 105 16.58 8.22 1.10
N ARG A 106 16.87 9.15 2.04
CA ARG A 106 18.07 9.13 2.90
C ARG A 106 17.94 8.23 4.13
N ALA A 107 16.74 7.72 4.43
CA ALA A 107 16.53 6.95 5.64
C ALA A 107 17.25 5.59 5.57
N LEU A 108 17.98 5.28 6.64
CA LEU A 108 18.66 4.00 6.83
C LEU A 108 17.77 3.02 7.59
N LYS A 109 18.13 1.74 7.52
CA LYS A 109 17.50 0.67 8.30
C LYS A 109 17.32 1.07 9.78
N GLY A 110 16.08 0.95 10.28
CA GLY A 110 15.76 1.20 11.69
C GLY A 110 15.61 2.68 12.08
N GLY A 111 15.84 3.62 11.18
CA GLY A 111 15.46 5.02 11.39
C GLY A 111 13.93 5.18 11.38
N LEU A 112 13.40 6.25 12.00
CA LEU A 112 12.02 6.69 11.79
C LEU A 112 11.96 7.66 10.61
N PRO A 113 11.58 7.22 9.39
CA PRO A 113 11.12 8.15 8.38
C PRO A 113 9.66 8.50 8.69
N THR A 114 9.45 9.64 9.35
CA THR A 114 8.19 10.36 9.23
C THR A 114 8.19 11.05 7.87
N ALA A 115 7.55 10.42 6.87
CA ALA A 115 7.50 10.94 5.51
C ALA A 115 6.14 11.58 5.23
N SER A 116 6.11 12.90 5.04
CA SER A 116 5.00 13.60 4.41
C SER A 116 5.28 13.74 2.91
N CYS A 117 4.55 13.00 2.08
CA CYS A 117 4.64 13.17 0.63
C CYS A 117 3.77 14.37 0.23
N GLY A 118 4.42 15.50 0.01
CA GLY A 118 3.81 16.70 -0.53
C GLY A 118 3.58 16.52 -2.03
N LYS A 119 2.31 16.25 -2.41
CA LYS A 119 1.74 16.26 -3.77
C LYS A 119 1.60 14.88 -4.43
N CYS A 120 0.44 14.26 -4.19
CA CYS A 120 -0.11 13.27 -5.10
C CYS A 120 -0.92 14.01 -6.19
N ASP A 121 -0.47 13.96 -7.44
CA ASP A 121 -1.28 14.32 -8.61
C ASP A 121 -1.70 13.02 -9.31
N ASN A 122 -3.01 12.78 -9.43
CA ASN A 122 -3.57 11.55 -10.00
C ASN A 122 -3.57 11.52 -11.55
N ARG A 123 -2.89 12.45 -12.22
CA ARG A 123 -2.66 12.35 -13.67
C ARG A 123 -1.59 11.28 -13.94
N LEU A 124 -1.92 10.26 -14.74
CA LEU A 124 -0.93 9.41 -15.39
C LEU A 124 -0.02 10.31 -16.24
N GLY A 125 1.10 10.76 -15.67
CA GLY A 125 2.05 11.62 -16.35
C GLY A 125 2.61 12.68 -15.41
N THR A 126 3.88 12.50 -15.06
CA THR A 126 4.79 13.51 -14.47
C THR A 126 4.37 14.08 -13.11
N GLY A 127 4.75 13.38 -12.04
CA GLY A 127 4.79 13.96 -10.69
C GLY A 127 5.98 14.92 -10.58
N SER A 128 5.70 16.19 -10.32
CA SER A 128 6.69 17.18 -9.87
C SER A 128 6.23 17.67 -8.50
N SER A 129 6.98 17.31 -7.46
CA SER A 129 6.75 17.76 -6.08
C SER A 129 7.70 18.91 -5.75
N SER A 130 7.16 20.12 -5.73
CA SER A 130 7.81 21.31 -5.16
C SER A 130 7.46 21.39 -3.66
N LEU A 131 8.44 21.28 -2.77
CA LEU A 131 8.29 21.63 -1.36
C LEU A 131 8.28 23.16 -1.21
N ALA A 132 7.29 23.70 -0.50
CA ALA A 132 7.39 25.02 0.10
C ALA A 132 7.91 24.85 1.53
N ASN A 133 8.93 25.64 1.87
CA ASN A 133 9.63 25.71 3.16
C ASN A 133 8.70 25.75 4.37
#